data_AF-A0A957ME57-F1
#
_entry.id   AF-A0A957ME57-F1
#
_cell.length_a   1.000
_cell.length_b   1.000
_cell.length_c   1.000
_cell.angle_alpha   90.00
_cell.angle_beta   90.00
_cell.angle_gamma   90.00
#
_symmetry.space_group_name_H-M   'P 1'
#
loop_
_entity.id
_entity.type
_entity.pdbx_description
1 polymer ?
#
loop_
_entity_poly.entity_id
_entity_poly.type
_entity_poly.pdbx_seq_one_letter_code
_entity_poly.pdbx_strand_id
1 'polypeptide(L)'
;MTHFAGFRPPIAFHTNILTIFPGFQPWSLPKLARWAVENGFAGLEVGPAVPLKAADFAEARRIGATIFSLTYGRNVLAADPDERAIHQRNVVERLRFAGGEGIPLVVLATG
;
A
#
# COMPACT_ATOMS: atom_id res chain seq x y z
N MET A 1 -6.34 6.33 34.09
CA MET A 1 -5.90 5.45 32.99
C MET A 1 -5.30 6.33 31.91
N THR A 2 -3.99 6.31 31.73
CA THR A 2 -3.30 7.06 30.66
C THR A 2 -2.33 6.12 29.95
N HIS A 3 -2.88 5.10 29.27
CA HIS A 3 -2.09 4.07 28.58
C HIS A 3 -1.30 4.57 27.36
N PHE A 4 -1.41 5.87 27.00
CA PHE A 4 -0.84 6.43 25.77
C PHE A 4 0.12 7.61 25.99
N ALA A 5 0.52 7.90 27.23
CA ALA A 5 1.50 8.96 27.49
C ALA A 5 2.84 8.62 26.80
N GLY A 6 3.28 9.47 25.86
CA GLY A 6 4.53 9.28 25.12
C GLY A 6 4.44 8.34 23.89
N PHE A 7 3.30 7.71 23.64
CA PHE A 7 3.09 6.90 22.44
C PHE A 7 2.91 7.83 21.21
N ARG A 8 3.87 7.80 20.29
CA ARG A 8 3.87 8.57 19.03
C ARG A 8 4.14 7.65 17.83
N PRO A 9 3.22 6.70 17.53
CA PRO A 9 3.40 5.82 16.39
C PRO A 9 3.37 6.63 15.08
N PRO A 10 4.01 6.14 14.02
CA PRO A 10 3.82 6.71 12.69
C PRO A 10 2.34 6.58 12.30
N ILE A 11 1.78 7.66 11.75
CA ILE A 11 0.44 7.64 11.14
C ILE A 11 0.62 7.37 9.65
N ALA A 12 -0.03 6.33 9.16
CA ALA A 12 -0.07 5.96 7.75
C ALA A 12 -1.52 5.78 7.31
N PHE A 13 -1.75 5.76 6.00
CA PHE A 13 -3.07 5.50 5.44
C PHE A 13 -3.00 4.52 4.27
N HIS A 14 -4.12 3.82 4.05
CA HIS A 14 -4.32 2.96 2.88
C HIS A 14 -4.59 3.80 1.64
N THR A 15 -3.75 3.69 0.61
CA THR A 15 -3.75 4.63 -0.54
C THR A 15 -5.07 4.72 -1.29
N ASN A 16 -5.92 3.68 -1.24
CA ASN A 16 -7.21 3.74 -1.92
C ASN A 16 -8.17 4.78 -1.32
N ILE A 17 -7.99 5.23 -0.08
CA ILE A 17 -8.82 6.29 0.51
C ILE A 17 -8.75 7.59 -0.30
N LEU A 18 -7.65 7.82 -1.03
CA LEU A 18 -7.50 9.03 -1.84
C LEU A 18 -8.12 8.88 -3.24
N THR A 19 -8.38 7.66 -3.70
CA THR A 19 -8.88 7.39 -5.06
C THR A 19 -10.34 7.81 -5.27
N ILE A 20 -11.06 8.13 -4.19
CA ILE A 20 -12.43 8.65 -4.24
C ILE A 20 -12.49 10.17 -4.46
N PHE A 21 -11.36 10.89 -4.33
CA PHE A 21 -11.33 12.34 -4.48
C PHE A 21 -10.91 12.77 -5.90
N PRO A 22 -11.59 13.77 -6.49
CA PRO A 22 -11.16 14.36 -7.76
C PRO A 22 -9.71 14.85 -7.71
N GLY A 23 -8.92 14.50 -8.73
CA GLY A 23 -7.50 14.87 -8.82
C GLY A 23 -6.52 13.85 -8.23
N PHE A 24 -6.99 12.84 -7.50
CA PHE A 24 -6.18 11.69 -7.08
C PHE A 24 -6.43 10.50 -8.02
N GLN A 25 -5.63 10.44 -9.09
CA GLN A 25 -5.60 9.27 -9.95
C GLN A 25 -4.77 8.17 -9.25
N PRO A 26 -5.30 6.93 -9.08
CA PRO A 26 -4.70 5.85 -8.25
C PRO A 26 -3.29 5.36 -8.62
N TRP A 27 -2.67 5.92 -9.67
CA TRP A 27 -1.59 5.26 -10.37
C TRP A 27 -0.19 5.77 -10.01
N SER A 28 -0.10 6.93 -9.34
CA SER A 28 1.18 7.56 -9.03
C SER A 28 1.49 7.49 -7.55
N LEU A 29 2.24 6.45 -7.15
CA LEU A 29 2.79 6.35 -5.80
C LEU A 29 3.61 7.60 -5.41
N PRO A 30 4.43 8.21 -6.28
CA PRO A 30 5.13 9.45 -5.94
C PRO A 30 4.20 10.61 -5.55
N LYS A 31 3.06 10.76 -6.25
CA LYS A 31 2.07 11.80 -5.92
C LYS A 31 1.43 11.54 -4.56
N LEU A 32 1.09 10.28 -4.26
CA LEU A 32 0.53 9.87 -2.98
C LEU A 32 1.53 10.09 -1.84
N ALA A 33 2.80 9.73 -2.05
CA ALA A 33 3.89 9.93 -1.09
C ALA A 33 4.11 11.42 -0.78
N ARG A 34 4.11 12.27 -1.81
CA ARG A 34 4.25 13.72 -1.64
C ARG A 34 3.13 14.30 -0.80
N TRP A 35 1.89 13.95 -1.15
CA TRP A 35 0.73 14.40 -0.37
C TRP A 35 0.80 13.89 1.08
N ALA A 36 1.18 12.63 1.29
CA ALA A 36 1.32 12.06 2.63
C ALA A 36 2.29 12.87 3.50
N VAL A 37 3.50 13.11 2.98
CA VAL A 37 4.55 13.87 3.68
C VAL A 37 4.11 15.32 3.93
N GLU A 38 3.53 15.99 2.94
CA GLU A 38 3.02 17.37 3.07
C GLU A 38 1.91 17.50 4.12
N ASN A 39 1.17 16.43 4.39
CA ASN A 39 0.06 16.39 5.36
C ASN A 39 0.43 15.71 6.68
N GLY A 40 1.72 15.46 6.95
CA GLY A 40 2.21 14.95 8.23
C GLY A 40 2.03 13.45 8.46
N PHE A 41 1.74 12.68 7.41
CA PHE A 41 1.76 11.21 7.48
C PHE A 41 3.20 10.69 7.36
N ALA A 42 3.53 9.69 8.16
CA ALA A 42 4.84 9.06 8.17
C ALA A 42 5.03 8.04 7.03
N GLY A 43 3.93 7.55 6.43
CA GLY A 43 4.03 6.55 5.38
C GLY A 43 2.70 6.05 4.83
N LEU A 44 2.79 4.96 4.08
CA LEU A 44 1.73 4.43 3.24
C LEU A 44 1.52 2.93 3.45
N GLU A 45 0.25 2.52 3.47
CA GLU A 45 -0.18 1.17 3.10
C GLU A 45 -0.60 1.21 1.63
N VAL A 46 0.16 0.55 0.76
CA VAL A 46 -0.02 0.68 -0.69
C VAL A 46 -1.03 -0.34 -1.20
N GLY A 47 -2.16 0.17 -1.68
CA GLY A 47 -3.27 -0.63 -2.19
C GLY A 47 -3.07 -1.19 -3.60
N PRO A 48 -3.99 -2.07 -4.04
CA PRO A 48 -3.85 -2.84 -5.28
C PRO A 48 -3.91 -2.02 -6.56
N ALA A 49 -4.41 -0.77 -6.50
CA ALA A 49 -4.52 0.11 -7.66
C ALA A 49 -3.18 0.75 -8.05
N VAL A 50 -2.20 0.76 -7.14
CA VAL A 50 -0.86 1.29 -7.41
C VAL A 50 -0.04 0.25 -8.18
N PRO A 51 0.55 0.60 -9.34
CA PRO A 51 1.43 -0.30 -10.08
C PRO A 51 2.69 -0.68 -9.28
N LEU A 52 3.11 -1.94 -9.37
CA LEU A 52 4.35 -2.43 -8.75
C LEU A 52 5.57 -2.06 -9.59
N LYS A 53 5.95 -0.78 -9.57
CA LYS A 53 7.11 -0.24 -10.30
C LYS A 53 8.19 0.17 -9.32
N ALA A 54 9.33 -0.51 -9.32
CA ALA A 54 10.44 -0.22 -8.41
C ALA A 54 10.85 1.27 -8.41
N ALA A 55 10.86 1.92 -9.58
CA ALA A 55 11.17 3.34 -9.70
C ALA A 55 10.21 4.25 -8.91
N ASP A 56 8.91 3.93 -8.91
CA ASP A 56 7.89 4.70 -8.19
C ASP A 56 8.05 4.53 -6.67
N PHE A 57 8.42 3.32 -6.22
CA PHE A 57 8.70 3.03 -4.80
C PHE A 57 10.00 3.68 -4.32
N ALA A 58 11.04 3.68 -5.16
CA ALA A 58 12.29 4.39 -4.89
C ALA A 58 12.04 5.90 -4.76
N GLU A 59 11.26 6.49 -5.67
CA GLU A 59 10.90 7.90 -5.63
C GLU A 59 10.06 8.25 -4.39
N ALA A 60 9.09 7.40 -4.02
CA ALA A 60 8.30 7.60 -2.80
C ALA A 60 9.17 7.64 -1.53
N ARG A 61 10.17 6.76 -1.43
CA ARG A 61 11.15 6.78 -0.34
C ARG A 61 12.01 8.03 -0.37
N ARG A 62 12.43 8.48 -1.56
CA ARG A 62 13.21 9.73 -1.73
C ARG A 62 12.42 10.97 -1.29
N ILE A 63 11.10 10.97 -1.48
CA ILE A 63 10.19 12.02 -1.00
C ILE A 63 10.06 12.01 0.53
N GLY A 64 10.42 10.90 1.20
CA GLY A 64 10.41 10.76 2.65
C GLY A 64 9.26 9.91 3.19
N ALA A 65 8.46 9.28 2.32
CA ALA A 65 7.40 8.38 2.76
C ALA A 65 7.97 7.00 3.11
N THR A 66 7.56 6.46 4.26
CA THR A 66 7.78 5.05 4.59
C THR A 66 6.74 4.18 3.88
N ILE A 67 7.13 3.06 3.30
CA ILE A 67 6.19 2.07 2.75
C ILE A 67 6.07 0.92 3.76
N PHE A 68 4.99 0.91 4.53
CA PHE A 68 4.82 -0.04 5.64
C PHE A 68 4.35 -1.41 5.13
N SER A 69 3.47 -1.41 4.14
CA SER A 69 2.87 -2.64 3.62
C SER A 69 2.34 -2.48 2.21
N LEU A 70 2.18 -3.62 1.53
CA LEU A 70 1.33 -3.75 0.35
C LEU A 70 0.01 -4.40 0.77
N THR A 71 -1.09 -4.05 0.14
CA THR A 71 -2.39 -4.67 0.41
C THR A 71 -3.00 -5.25 -0.86
N TYR A 72 -3.51 -6.48 -0.75
CA TYR A 72 -4.27 -7.13 -1.81
C TYR A 72 -5.35 -8.03 -1.24
N GLY A 73 -6.59 -7.80 -1.65
CA GLY A 73 -7.75 -8.42 -1.01
C GLY A 73 -8.71 -9.16 -1.93
N ARG A 74 -8.51 -9.03 -3.25
CA ARG A 74 -9.54 -9.41 -4.21
C ARG A 74 -9.59 -10.91 -4.39
N ASN A 75 -10.75 -11.52 -4.13
CA ASN A 75 -11.20 -12.77 -4.73
C ASN A 75 -10.21 -13.95 -4.69
N VAL A 76 -9.31 -13.98 -3.70
CA VAL A 76 -8.35 -15.07 -3.48
C VAL A 76 -9.03 -16.39 -3.08
N LEU A 77 -10.30 -16.31 -2.68
CA LEU A 77 -11.19 -17.42 -2.35
C LEU A 77 -12.38 -17.53 -3.32
N ALA A 78 -12.31 -16.94 -4.51
CA ALA A 78 -13.41 -17.00 -5.49
C ALA A 78 -13.84 -18.44 -5.77
N ALA A 79 -15.13 -18.66 -6.02
CA ALA A 79 -15.65 -19.98 -6.38
C ALA A 79 -15.13 -20.42 -7.75
N ASP A 80 -15.10 -19.48 -8.71
CA ASP A 80 -14.52 -19.67 -10.03
C ASP A 80 -13.01 -19.95 -9.93
N PRO A 81 -12.54 -21.11 -10.42
CA PRO A 81 -11.12 -21.48 -10.30
C PRO A 81 -10.16 -20.56 -11.05
N ASP A 82 -10.57 -20.00 -12.19
CA ASP A 82 -9.70 -19.19 -13.04
C ASP A 82 -9.51 -17.79 -12.43
N GLU A 83 -10.60 -17.19 -11.95
CA GLU A 83 -10.58 -15.96 -11.16
C GLU A 83 -9.71 -16.12 -9.92
N ARG A 84 -9.93 -17.20 -9.14
CA ARG A 84 -9.15 -17.50 -7.95
C ARG A 84 -7.66 -17.61 -8.28
N ALA A 85 -7.29 -18.30 -9.36
CA ALA A 85 -5.90 -18.46 -9.78
C ALA A 85 -5.25 -17.12 -10.20
N ILE A 86 -5.99 -16.22 -10.84
CA ILE A 86 -5.51 -14.86 -11.14
C ILE A 86 -5.19 -14.10 -9.85
N HIS A 87 -6.07 -14.15 -8.86
CA HIS A 87 -5.89 -13.42 -7.62
C HIS A 87 -4.79 -13.99 -6.71
N GLN A 88 -4.66 -15.32 -6.66
CA GLN A 88 -3.54 -15.96 -5.97
C GLN A 88 -2.19 -15.59 -6.59
N ARG A 89 -2.08 -15.57 -7.92
CA ARG A 89 -0.87 -15.10 -8.61
C ARG A 89 -0.55 -13.65 -8.24
N ASN A 90 -1.54 -12.78 -8.23
CA ASN A 90 -1.39 -11.38 -7.82
C ASN A 90 -0.87 -11.21 -6.38
N VAL A 91 -1.27 -12.08 -5.46
CA VAL A 91 -0.72 -12.10 -4.08
C VAL A 91 0.76 -12.49 -4.10
N VAL A 92 1.12 -13.55 -4.83
CA VAL A 92 2.50 -14.02 -4.93
C VAL A 92 3.41 -12.97 -5.56
N GLU A 93 2.95 -12.27 -6.60
CA GLU A 93 3.68 -11.17 -7.22
C GLU A 93 3.98 -10.04 -6.22
N ARG A 94 3.02 -9.73 -5.34
CA ARG A 94 3.20 -8.71 -4.29
C ARG A 94 4.15 -9.17 -3.21
N LEU A 95 4.10 -10.45 -2.82
CA LEU A 95 5.09 -11.02 -1.88
C LEU A 95 6.50 -10.92 -2.45
N ARG A 96 6.70 -11.27 -3.72
CA ARG A 96 8.00 -11.17 -4.39
C ARG A 96 8.48 -9.73 -4.48
N PHE A 97 7.60 -8.82 -4.91
CA PHE A 97 7.93 -7.41 -5.01
C PHE A 97 8.26 -6.80 -3.64
N ALA A 98 7.44 -7.07 -2.62
CA ALA A 98 7.69 -6.64 -1.23
C ALA A 98 9.04 -7.14 -0.72
N GLY A 99 9.38 -8.41 -0.97
CA GLY A 99 10.68 -8.98 -0.62
C GLY A 99 11.85 -8.27 -1.30
N GLY A 100 11.75 -7.98 -2.60
CA GLY A 100 12.77 -7.23 -3.34
C GLY A 100 12.90 -5.77 -2.90
N GLU A 101 11.82 -5.18 -2.41
CA GLU A 101 11.74 -3.78 -1.98
C GLU A 101 11.97 -3.59 -0.46
N GLY A 102 12.18 -4.66 0.30
CA GLY A 102 12.35 -4.61 1.75
C GLY A 102 11.09 -4.17 2.50
N ILE A 103 9.91 -4.41 1.95
CA ILE A 103 8.62 -4.09 2.58
C ILE A 103 8.22 -5.28 3.47
N PRO A 104 8.05 -5.09 4.79
CA PRO A 104 7.99 -6.19 5.75
C PRO A 104 6.65 -6.94 5.76
N LEU A 105 5.60 -6.36 5.17
CA LEU A 105 4.24 -6.85 5.33
C LEU A 105 3.44 -6.77 4.03
N VAL A 106 2.77 -7.87 3.69
CA VAL A 106 1.68 -7.89 2.70
C VAL A 106 0.40 -8.24 3.44
N VAL A 107 -0.58 -7.34 3.41
CA VAL A 107 -1.89 -7.51 4.05
C VAL A 107 -2.86 -8.12 3.04
N LEU A 108 -3.49 -9.23 3.44
CA LEU A 108 -4.64 -9.79 2.74
C LEU A 108 -5.92 -9.23 3.36
N ALA A 109 -6.54 -8.27 2.68
CA ALA A 109 -7.76 -7.62 3.14
C ALA A 109 -8.98 -8.19 2.39
N THR A 110 -9.53 -9.30 2.85
CA THR A 110 -10.76 -9.87 2.30
C THR A 110 -11.97 -9.19 2.93
N GLY A 111 -12.82 -8.58 2.11
CA GLY A 111 -14.15 -8.07 2.49
C GLY A 111 -15.22 -8.86 1.78
#